data_AF-A0A435DHX1-F1
#
_entry.id   AF-A0A435DHX1-F1
#
_cell.length_a   1.000
_cell.length_b   1.000
_cell.length_c   1.000
_cell.angle_alpha   90.00
_cell.angle_beta   90.00
_cell.angle_gamma   90.00
#
_symmetry.space_group_name_H-M   'P 1'
#
loop_
_entity.id
_entity.type
_entity.pdbx_description
1 polymer ?
#
loop_
_entity_poly.entity_id
_entity_poly.type
_entity_poly.pdbx_seq_one_letter_code
_entity_poly.pdbx_strand_id
1 'polypeptide(L)'
;VDIDLARIPLDDKETYSMLSRGEVVGVFQVESAGMRKALIGMRPDCIEDIIALVALYRPGPMENIPTYNARKHGEEEMASIHPKIDHLVKETQGVIVYQEQVMQIAQELSGYSLGEADLLRRAMGKKIRAEMDKQRERFVSGAVERGVSKPQADFIFDLLAKFADYGFNKSHAAAYAVVSYQTAYLKAHYPVEFLAASMTLDMSNTDKLADFRQDAMRLGIEVVAPSVMTSFR
;
A
#
# COMPACT_ATOMS: atom_id res chain seq x y z
N VAL A 1 14.88 -21.96 -16.06
CA VAL A 1 13.77 -22.11 -15.11
C VAL A 1 12.52 -21.55 -15.77
N ASP A 2 11.37 -22.20 -15.64
CA ASP A 2 10.09 -21.65 -16.08
C ASP A 2 9.40 -21.02 -14.86
N ILE A 3 8.98 -19.76 -14.97
CA ILE A 3 8.45 -18.98 -13.84
C ILE A 3 7.03 -18.51 -14.20
N ASP A 4 6.04 -19.08 -13.52
CA ASP A 4 4.66 -18.60 -13.59
C ASP A 4 4.43 -17.53 -12.51
N LEU A 5 4.48 -16.25 -12.92
CA LEU A 5 4.29 -15.10 -12.03
C LEU A 5 2.91 -15.07 -11.36
N ALA A 6 1.89 -15.74 -11.92
CA ALA A 6 0.56 -15.80 -11.31
C ALA A 6 0.49 -16.79 -10.15
N ARG A 7 1.52 -17.63 -9.97
CA ARG A 7 1.55 -18.73 -9.00
C ARG A 7 2.70 -18.64 -8.00
N ILE A 8 3.48 -17.55 -8.00
CA ILE A 8 4.49 -17.32 -6.97
C ILE A 8 3.81 -17.18 -5.59
N PRO A 9 4.41 -17.71 -4.52
CA PRO A 9 3.88 -17.53 -3.16
C PRO A 9 3.91 -16.05 -2.79
N LEU A 10 2.91 -15.56 -2.05
CA LEU A 10 2.84 -14.16 -1.57
C LEU A 10 3.40 -13.98 -0.14
N ASP A 11 3.89 -15.06 0.47
CA ASP A 11 4.45 -15.14 1.83
C ASP A 11 5.96 -15.49 1.82
N ASP A 12 6.64 -15.33 0.68
CA ASP A 12 8.07 -15.65 0.56
C ASP A 12 8.95 -14.76 1.45
N LYS A 13 9.62 -15.38 2.42
CA LYS A 13 10.43 -14.71 3.44
C LYS A 13 11.64 -14.00 2.85
N GLU A 14 12.26 -14.55 1.82
CA GLU A 14 13.46 -13.97 1.21
C GLU A 14 13.13 -12.63 0.53
N THR A 15 12.01 -12.61 -0.19
CA THR A 15 11.45 -11.40 -0.81
C THR A 15 11.18 -10.31 0.22
N TYR A 16 10.46 -10.62 1.31
CA TYR A 16 10.16 -9.63 2.35
C TYR A 16 11.40 -9.20 3.15
N SER A 17 12.36 -10.10 3.36
CA SER A 17 13.63 -9.77 3.99
C SER A 17 14.43 -8.77 3.15
N MET A 18 14.49 -8.99 1.83
CA MET A 18 15.12 -8.06 0.89
C MET A 18 14.42 -6.69 0.87
N LEU A 19 13.09 -6.67 0.83
CA LEU A 19 12.28 -5.44 0.91
C LEU A 19 12.54 -4.68 2.21
N SER A 20 12.60 -5.39 3.34
CA SER A 20 12.86 -4.81 4.67
C SER A 20 14.27 -4.21 4.81
N ARG A 21 15.26 -4.74 4.08
CA ARG A 21 16.60 -4.12 3.96
C ARG A 21 16.64 -2.95 2.97
N GLY A 22 15.53 -2.70 2.27
CA GLY A 22 15.42 -1.68 1.24
C GLY A 22 16.29 -1.96 0.02
N GLU A 23 16.54 -3.22 -0.34
CA GLU A 23 17.38 -3.59 -1.48
C GLU A 23 16.59 -3.55 -2.79
N VAL A 24 16.00 -2.39 -3.10
CA VAL A 24 14.87 -2.25 -4.04
C VAL A 24 15.21 -1.57 -5.38
N VAL A 25 16.48 -1.48 -5.75
CA VAL A 25 16.88 -1.01 -7.09
C VAL A 25 16.20 -1.86 -8.17
N GLY A 26 15.51 -1.22 -9.12
CA GLY A 26 14.72 -1.90 -10.16
C GLY A 26 13.38 -2.50 -9.71
N VAL A 27 13.05 -2.49 -8.40
CA VAL A 27 11.76 -3.00 -7.91
C VAL A 27 10.68 -1.95 -8.14
N PHE A 28 9.59 -2.37 -8.78
CA PHE A 28 8.53 -1.47 -9.20
C PHE A 28 7.90 -0.69 -8.03
N GLN A 29 7.58 0.58 -8.26
CA GLN A 29 7.02 1.57 -7.31
C GLN A 29 7.82 1.91 -6.04
N VAL A 30 8.74 1.06 -5.57
CA VAL A 30 9.39 1.23 -4.25
C VAL A 30 10.83 1.74 -4.31
N GLU A 31 11.30 2.13 -5.48
CA GLU A 31 12.71 2.49 -5.72
C GLU A 31 13.13 3.87 -5.19
N SER A 32 12.23 4.87 -5.20
CA SER A 32 12.60 6.25 -4.83
C SER A 32 13.15 6.33 -3.41
N ALA A 33 14.12 7.21 -3.16
CA ALA A 33 14.84 7.27 -1.88
C ALA A 33 13.92 7.37 -0.65
N GLY A 34 12.87 8.18 -0.74
CA GLY A 34 11.92 8.34 0.36
C GLY A 34 10.97 7.15 0.52
N MET A 35 10.52 6.54 -0.59
CA MET A 35 9.71 5.31 -0.55
C MET A 35 10.51 4.15 0.02
N ARG A 36 11.77 4.00 -0.39
CA ARG A 36 12.73 3.04 0.18
C ARG A 36 12.89 3.22 1.68
N LYS A 37 13.02 4.46 2.17
CA LYS A 37 13.10 4.75 3.61
C LYS A 37 11.81 4.36 4.34
N ALA A 38 10.65 4.64 3.75
CA ALA A 38 9.36 4.26 4.31
C ALA A 38 9.18 2.73 4.37
N LEU A 39 9.61 2.01 3.32
CA LEU A 39 9.61 0.55 3.25
C LEU A 39 10.49 -0.09 4.33
N ILE A 40 11.73 0.40 4.50
CA ILE A 40 12.65 -0.05 5.56
C ILE A 40 12.01 0.18 6.93
N GLY A 41 11.41 1.36 7.14
CA GLY A 41 10.71 1.67 8.38
C GLY A 41 9.53 0.73 8.61
N MET A 42 8.74 0.42 7.60
CA MET A 42 7.57 -0.44 7.70
C MET A 42 7.91 -1.90 8.02
N ARG A 43 9.04 -2.41 7.51
CA ARG A 43 9.44 -3.82 7.60
C ARG A 43 8.32 -4.74 7.09
N PRO A 44 7.97 -4.68 5.79
CA PRO A 44 6.87 -5.44 5.24
C PRO A 44 7.12 -6.94 5.39
N ASP A 45 6.09 -7.68 5.81
CA ASP A 45 6.10 -9.14 5.98
C ASP A 45 4.86 -9.82 5.37
N CYS A 46 3.97 -9.03 4.75
CA CYS A 46 2.80 -9.48 4.01
C CYS A 46 2.51 -8.55 2.82
N ILE A 47 1.64 -8.99 1.90
CA ILE A 47 1.33 -8.22 0.68
C ILE A 47 0.56 -6.95 1.05
N GLU A 48 -0.27 -7.03 2.09
CA GLU A 48 -1.08 -5.94 2.62
C GLU A 48 -0.23 -4.74 3.06
N ASP A 49 0.99 -4.95 3.55
CA ASP A 49 1.92 -3.86 3.86
C ASP A 49 2.32 -3.08 2.59
N ILE A 50 2.60 -3.79 1.49
CA ILE A 50 2.97 -3.15 0.22
C ILE A 50 1.78 -2.34 -0.32
N ILE A 51 0.57 -2.91 -0.22
CA ILE A 51 -0.68 -2.24 -0.60
C ILE A 51 -0.88 -0.97 0.24
N ALA A 52 -0.69 -1.05 1.56
CA ALA A 52 -0.81 0.08 2.48
C ALA A 52 0.25 1.15 2.20
N LEU A 53 1.51 0.76 1.98
CA LEU A 53 2.60 1.69 1.70
C LEU A 53 2.34 2.50 0.43
N VAL A 54 1.94 1.85 -0.66
CA VAL A 54 1.60 2.51 -1.93
C VAL A 54 0.46 3.51 -1.76
N ALA A 55 -0.54 3.17 -0.93
CA ALA A 55 -1.66 4.04 -0.64
C ALA A 55 -1.28 5.24 0.28
N LEU A 56 -0.43 5.00 1.27
CA LEU A 56 -0.05 5.97 2.31
C LEU A 56 1.05 6.94 1.86
N TYR A 57 1.98 6.52 0.99
CA TYR A 57 3.15 7.32 0.62
C TYR A 57 2.81 8.42 -0.40
N ARG A 58 1.97 9.37 0.02
CA ARG A 58 1.52 10.55 -0.73
C ARG A 58 1.38 11.76 0.21
N PRO A 59 1.47 13.00 -0.30
CA PRO A 59 1.29 14.20 0.53
C PRO A 59 -0.05 14.18 1.26
N GLY A 60 -0.03 14.31 2.60
CA GLY A 60 -1.21 14.13 3.46
C GLY A 60 -1.15 12.79 4.23
N PRO A 61 -1.55 11.66 3.63
CA PRO A 61 -1.63 10.39 4.36
C PRO A 61 -0.27 9.83 4.79
N MET A 62 0.85 10.31 4.24
CA MET A 62 2.19 9.89 4.67
C MET A 62 2.48 10.19 6.14
N GLU A 63 1.77 11.16 6.74
CA GLU A 63 1.84 11.47 8.17
C GLU A 63 1.38 10.30 9.05
N ASN A 64 0.60 9.35 8.49
CA ASN A 64 0.14 8.16 9.21
C ASN A 64 1.13 6.99 9.15
N ILE A 65 2.18 7.05 8.32
CA ILE A 65 3.17 5.95 8.21
C ILE A 65 3.87 5.67 9.55
N PRO A 66 4.31 6.68 10.33
CA PRO A 66 4.88 6.43 11.66
C PRO A 66 3.92 5.69 12.60
N THR A 67 2.65 6.09 12.64
CA THR A 67 1.62 5.43 13.46
C THR A 67 1.34 4.00 12.99
N TYR A 68 1.25 3.78 11.67
CA TYR A 68 1.12 2.44 11.10
C TYR A 68 2.27 1.54 11.56
N ASN A 69 3.50 2.03 11.45
CA ASN A 69 4.71 1.30 11.82
C ASN A 69 4.75 1.00 13.32
N ALA A 70 4.53 2.01 14.18
CA ALA A 70 4.53 1.83 15.63
C ALA A 70 3.53 0.76 16.08
N ARG A 71 2.31 0.78 15.52
CA ARG A 71 1.28 -0.23 15.82
C ARG A 71 1.64 -1.61 15.29
N LYS A 72 2.14 -1.67 14.05
CA LYS A 72 2.62 -2.93 13.45
C LYS A 72 3.70 -3.57 14.31
N HIS A 73 4.61 -2.76 14.87
CA HIS A 73 5.75 -3.23 15.65
C HIS A 73 5.44 -3.43 17.14
N GLY A 74 4.20 -3.19 17.56
CA GLY A 74 3.77 -3.33 18.96
C GLY A 74 4.29 -2.23 19.89
N GLU A 75 4.75 -1.11 19.33
CA GLU A 75 5.24 0.07 20.05
C GLU A 75 4.09 1.02 20.46
N GLU A 76 2.96 0.94 19.76
CA GLU A 76 1.71 1.65 20.06
C GLU A 76 0.54 0.66 20.03
N GLU A 77 -0.38 0.75 20.99
CA GLU A 77 -1.61 -0.05 20.95
C GLU A 77 -2.60 0.52 19.93
N MET A 78 -3.22 -0.37 19.16
CA MET A 78 -4.31 0.00 18.26
C MET A 78 -5.57 0.34 19.07
N ALA A 79 -5.94 1.62 19.10
CA ALA A 79 -7.19 2.05 19.74
C ALA A 79 -8.41 1.51 18.99
N SER A 80 -9.36 0.92 19.73
CA SER A 80 -10.67 0.53 19.20
C SER A 80 -11.48 1.78 18.82
N ILE A 81 -11.98 1.81 17.58
CA ILE A 81 -12.91 2.86 17.14
C ILE A 81 -14.32 2.45 17.57
N HIS A 82 -14.70 1.23 17.21
CA HIS A 82 -15.95 0.60 17.61
C HIS A 82 -15.87 -0.91 17.31
N PRO A 83 -16.30 -1.81 18.23
CA PRO A 83 -16.14 -3.25 18.08
C PRO A 83 -16.65 -3.85 16.76
N LYS A 84 -17.71 -3.26 16.19
CA LYS A 84 -18.28 -3.66 14.88
C LYS A 84 -17.43 -3.31 13.66
N ILE A 85 -16.40 -2.48 13.76
CA ILE A 85 -15.60 -2.05 12.61
C ILE A 85 -14.09 -2.17 12.82
N ASP A 86 -13.64 -2.54 14.02
CA ASP A 86 -12.22 -2.71 14.30
C ASP A 86 -11.58 -3.76 13.38
N HIS A 87 -12.33 -4.78 12.93
CA HIS A 87 -11.83 -5.76 11.96
C HIS A 87 -11.56 -5.17 10.57
N LEU A 88 -12.29 -4.11 10.17
CA LEU A 88 -12.14 -3.47 8.85
C LEU A 88 -10.83 -2.68 8.74
N VAL A 89 -10.31 -2.21 9.87
CA VAL A 89 -9.07 -1.41 9.95
C VAL A 89 -7.89 -2.21 10.51
N LYS A 90 -8.11 -3.46 10.93
CA LYS A 90 -7.06 -4.32 11.50
C LYS A 90 -5.89 -4.54 10.55
N GLU A 91 -6.19 -4.83 9.28
CA GLU A 91 -5.18 -5.00 8.21
C GLU A 91 -4.30 -3.75 8.04
N THR A 92 -4.87 -2.58 8.32
CA THR A 92 -4.20 -1.28 8.18
C THR A 92 -3.78 -0.68 9.51
N GLN A 93 -3.58 -1.52 10.55
CA GLN A 93 -3.11 -1.11 11.87
C GLN A 93 -3.97 0.01 12.49
N GLY A 94 -5.29 -0.05 12.27
CA GLY A 94 -6.24 0.93 12.79
C GLY A 94 -6.27 2.26 12.05
N VAL A 95 -5.49 2.41 10.97
CA VAL A 95 -5.52 3.61 10.11
C VAL A 95 -6.55 3.38 9.00
N ILE A 96 -7.43 4.34 8.75
CA ILE A 96 -8.35 4.28 7.60
C ILE A 96 -7.58 4.75 6.36
N VAL A 97 -7.28 3.82 5.46
CA VAL A 97 -6.44 4.05 4.28
C VAL A 97 -7.26 3.98 2.99
N TYR A 98 -8.23 3.08 2.93
CA TYR A 98 -8.91 2.73 1.70
C TYR A 98 -10.32 3.32 1.60
N GLN A 99 -10.73 3.63 0.37
CA GLN A 99 -12.10 4.02 0.04
C GLN A 99 -13.10 2.90 0.39
N GLU A 100 -12.70 1.66 0.15
CA GLU A 100 -13.47 0.46 0.46
C GLU A 100 -13.72 0.30 1.96
N GLN A 101 -12.76 0.68 2.82
CA GLN A 101 -12.96 0.69 4.28
C GLN A 101 -14.05 1.67 4.69
N VAL A 102 -14.06 2.88 4.12
CA VAL A 102 -15.12 3.88 4.37
C VAL A 102 -16.49 3.33 3.97
N MET A 103 -16.56 2.66 2.82
CA MET A 103 -17.80 2.07 2.33
C MET A 103 -18.30 0.94 3.23
N GLN A 104 -17.40 0.04 3.66
CA GLN A 104 -17.73 -1.06 4.56
C GLN A 104 -18.16 -0.57 5.94
N ILE A 105 -17.49 0.45 6.49
CA ILE A 105 -17.87 1.07 7.78
C ILE A 105 -19.30 1.62 7.72
N ALA A 106 -19.66 2.33 6.64
CA ALA A 106 -21.02 2.86 6.47
C ALA A 106 -22.08 1.76 6.32
N GLN A 107 -21.74 0.66 5.65
CA GLN A 107 -22.63 -0.49 5.52
C GLN A 107 -22.86 -1.17 6.88
N GLU A 108 -21.79 -1.46 7.61
CA GLU A 108 -21.86 -2.20 8.88
C GLU A 108 -22.52 -1.37 9.99
N LEU A 109 -22.08 -0.12 10.17
CA LEU A 109 -22.59 0.74 11.23
C LEU A 109 -23.95 1.33 10.92
N SER A 110 -24.19 1.80 9.69
CA SER A 110 -25.33 2.64 9.36
C SER A 110 -26.31 2.03 8.36
N GLY A 111 -26.06 0.79 7.93
CA GLY A 111 -26.96 0.04 7.05
C GLY A 111 -27.06 0.60 5.64
N TYR A 112 -25.98 1.20 5.14
CA TYR A 112 -25.88 1.58 3.75
C TYR A 112 -25.84 0.34 2.85
N SER A 113 -26.52 0.38 1.71
CA SER A 113 -26.18 -0.47 0.56
C SER A 113 -24.82 -0.05 -0.01
N LEU A 114 -24.16 -0.94 -0.76
CA LEU A 114 -22.88 -0.61 -1.40
C LEU A 114 -23.00 0.59 -2.37
N GLY A 115 -24.16 0.73 -3.03
CA GLY A 115 -24.44 1.88 -3.90
C GLY A 115 -24.55 3.19 -3.13
N GLU A 116 -25.27 3.21 -2.01
CA GLU A 116 -25.33 4.39 -1.13
C GLU A 116 -23.96 4.71 -0.54
N ALA A 117 -23.16 3.69 -0.21
CA ALA A 117 -21.84 3.88 0.36
C ALA A 117 -20.87 4.52 -0.63
N ASP A 118 -20.96 4.20 -1.93
CA ASP A 118 -20.21 4.92 -2.96
C ASP A 118 -20.70 6.37 -3.12
N LEU A 119 -21.99 6.64 -2.97
CA LEU A 119 -22.50 8.02 -2.96
C LEU A 119 -21.92 8.83 -1.79
N LEU A 120 -21.85 8.23 -0.59
CA LEU A 120 -21.19 8.82 0.58
C LEU A 120 -19.73 9.15 0.27
N ARG A 121 -18.96 8.18 -0.25
CA ARG A 121 -17.56 8.36 -0.64
C ARG A 121 -17.38 9.50 -1.64
N ARG A 122 -18.25 9.58 -2.67
CA ARG A 122 -18.23 10.67 -3.67
C ARG A 122 -18.55 12.03 -3.04
N ALA A 123 -19.52 12.08 -2.12
CA ALA A 123 -19.90 13.30 -1.42
C ALA A 123 -18.74 13.85 -0.59
N MET A 124 -18.05 12.96 0.14
CA MET A 124 -16.87 13.32 0.93
C MET A 124 -15.75 13.89 0.05
N GLY A 125 -15.43 13.24 -1.08
CA GLY A 125 -14.39 13.72 -2.00
C GLY A 125 -14.71 15.07 -2.66
N LYS A 126 -16.00 15.39 -2.88
CA LYS A 126 -16.42 16.68 -3.47
C LYS A 126 -16.58 17.82 -2.46
N LYS A 127 -16.63 17.52 -1.15
CA LYS A 127 -16.80 18.49 -0.06
C LYS A 127 -18.01 19.42 -0.19
N ILE A 128 -19.10 18.94 -0.79
CA ILE A 128 -20.32 19.74 -0.93
C ILE A 128 -21.03 19.74 0.41
N ARG A 129 -20.98 20.86 1.13
CA ARG A 129 -21.51 21.00 2.51
C ARG A 129 -22.93 20.46 2.67
N ALA A 130 -23.85 20.90 1.80
CA ALA A 130 -25.25 20.48 1.86
C ALA A 130 -25.44 18.97 1.63
N GLU A 131 -24.57 18.33 0.85
CA GLU A 131 -24.62 16.88 0.63
C GLU A 131 -24.00 16.12 1.81
N MET A 132 -22.90 16.64 2.37
CA MET A 132 -22.28 16.10 3.57
C MET A 132 -23.20 16.14 4.78
N ASP A 133 -23.99 17.20 4.95
CA ASP A 133 -24.94 17.32 6.05
C ASP A 133 -26.05 16.24 5.94
N LYS A 134 -26.58 16.00 4.73
CA LYS A 134 -27.53 14.91 4.47
C LYS A 134 -26.93 13.54 4.74
N GLN A 135 -25.69 13.33 4.30
CA GLN A 135 -24.98 12.07 4.52
C GLN A 135 -24.68 11.84 6.00
N ARG A 136 -24.35 12.89 6.76
CA ARG A 136 -24.19 12.80 8.22
C ARG A 136 -25.48 12.36 8.89
N GLU A 137 -26.59 13.03 8.58
CA GLU A 137 -27.88 12.70 9.16
C GLU A 137 -28.27 11.23 8.86
N ARG A 138 -28.08 10.79 7.61
CA ARG A 138 -28.35 9.40 7.19
C ARG A 138 -27.43 8.39 7.89
N PHE A 139 -26.14 8.70 8.04
CA PHE A 139 -25.17 7.85 8.72
C PHE A 139 -25.48 7.72 10.21
N VAL A 140 -25.68 8.85 10.90
CA VAL A 140 -25.93 8.89 12.33
C VAL A 140 -27.26 8.22 12.68
N SER A 141 -28.33 8.51 11.93
CA SER A 141 -29.64 7.89 12.15
C SER A 141 -29.56 6.36 12.00
N GLY A 142 -28.93 5.90 10.91
CA GLY A 142 -28.74 4.45 10.69
C GLY A 142 -27.86 3.79 11.75
N ALA A 143 -26.85 4.50 12.27
CA ALA A 143 -25.97 4.00 13.33
C ALA A 143 -26.72 3.88 14.67
N VAL A 144 -27.55 4.87 15.00
CA VAL A 144 -28.38 4.86 16.21
C VAL A 144 -29.41 3.74 16.18
N GLU A 145 -30.08 3.53 15.05
CA GLU A 145 -31.01 2.40 14.85
C GLU A 145 -30.32 1.03 15.05
N ARG A 146 -29.00 0.98 14.83
CA ARG A 146 -28.17 -0.22 14.98
C ARG A 146 -27.41 -0.28 16.30
N GLY A 147 -27.78 0.55 17.27
CA GLY A 147 -27.29 0.50 18.65
C GLY A 147 -25.95 1.21 18.89
N VAL A 148 -25.51 2.09 17.99
CA VAL A 148 -24.37 2.98 18.22
C VAL A 148 -24.88 4.27 18.87
N SER A 149 -24.20 4.76 19.91
CA SER A 149 -24.60 6.04 20.51
C SER A 149 -24.44 7.19 19.52
N LYS A 150 -25.34 8.18 19.56
CA LYS A 150 -25.25 9.35 18.67
C LYS A 150 -23.86 10.05 18.73
N PRO A 151 -23.28 10.33 19.92
CA PRO A 151 -21.95 10.95 20.00
C PRO A 151 -20.85 10.12 19.32
N GLN A 152 -20.92 8.79 19.47
CA GLN A 152 -19.95 7.90 18.83
C GLN A 152 -20.15 7.83 17.32
N ALA A 153 -21.40 7.82 16.84
CA ALA A 153 -21.70 7.86 15.40
C ALA A 153 -21.22 9.18 14.77
N ASP A 154 -21.42 10.32 15.43
CA ASP A 154 -20.90 11.61 14.99
C ASP A 154 -19.37 11.62 14.93
N PHE A 155 -18.70 11.10 15.98
CA PHE A 155 -17.24 10.97 16.01
C PHE A 155 -16.70 10.09 14.86
N ILE A 156 -17.34 8.95 14.60
CA ILE A 156 -16.93 8.05 13.51
C ILE A 156 -17.16 8.72 12.16
N PHE A 157 -18.27 9.44 11.97
CA PHE A 157 -18.50 10.17 10.73
C PHE A 157 -17.44 11.26 10.49
N ASP A 158 -17.04 12.00 11.54
CA ASP A 158 -15.97 13.00 11.45
C ASP A 158 -14.63 12.36 11.08
N LEU A 159 -14.34 11.18 11.64
CA LEU A 159 -13.16 10.40 11.31
C LEU A 159 -13.18 10.02 9.82
N LEU A 160 -14.28 9.45 9.32
CA LEU A 160 -14.44 9.09 7.91
C LEU A 160 -14.30 10.30 6.98
N ALA A 161 -14.93 11.43 7.33
CA ALA A 161 -14.88 12.65 6.54
C ALA A 161 -13.46 13.22 6.45
N LYS A 162 -12.67 13.16 7.54
CA LYS A 162 -11.26 13.58 7.54
C LYS A 162 -10.40 12.70 6.63
N PHE A 163 -10.64 11.39 6.61
CA PHE A 163 -9.84 10.44 5.82
C PHE A 163 -10.27 10.36 4.35
N ALA A 164 -11.50 10.69 4.01
CA ALA A 164 -11.99 10.59 2.65
C ALA A 164 -11.24 11.48 1.65
N ASP A 165 -10.60 12.57 2.11
CA ASP A 165 -9.69 13.40 1.32
C ASP A 165 -8.47 12.63 0.79
N TYR A 166 -8.08 11.58 1.50
CA TYR A 166 -6.84 10.84 1.26
C TYR A 166 -7.06 9.36 0.98
N GLY A 167 -8.31 8.89 1.12
CA GLY A 167 -8.70 7.50 0.87
C GLY A 167 -8.27 7.03 -0.51
N PHE A 168 -7.54 5.92 -0.54
CA PHE A 168 -7.05 5.33 -1.78
C PHE A 168 -7.95 4.18 -2.25
N ASN A 169 -8.01 3.97 -3.56
CA ASN A 169 -8.72 2.81 -4.10
C ASN A 169 -7.88 1.53 -3.86
N LYS A 170 -8.38 0.61 -3.02
CA LYS A 170 -7.65 -0.60 -2.63
C LYS A 170 -7.40 -1.52 -3.81
N SER A 171 -8.36 -1.68 -4.71
CA SER A 171 -8.20 -2.58 -5.87
C SER A 171 -7.05 -2.14 -6.79
N HIS A 172 -6.91 -0.84 -7.04
CA HIS A 172 -5.78 -0.29 -7.77
C HIS A 172 -4.46 -0.48 -7.01
N ALA A 173 -4.41 -0.17 -5.70
CA ALA A 173 -3.20 -0.42 -4.89
C ALA A 173 -2.80 -1.89 -4.90
N ALA A 174 -3.76 -2.81 -4.75
CA ALA A 174 -3.53 -4.25 -4.73
C ALA A 174 -2.93 -4.75 -6.05
N ALA A 175 -3.51 -4.36 -7.19
CA ALA A 175 -3.00 -4.76 -8.50
C ALA A 175 -1.54 -4.33 -8.71
N TYR A 176 -1.20 -3.09 -8.32
CA TYR A 176 0.16 -2.58 -8.47
C TYR A 176 1.12 -3.16 -7.43
N ALA A 177 0.67 -3.40 -6.20
CA ALA A 177 1.46 -4.06 -5.16
C ALA A 177 1.86 -5.48 -5.57
N VAL A 178 1.00 -6.21 -6.28
CA VAL A 178 1.35 -7.53 -6.84
C VAL A 178 2.49 -7.42 -7.84
N VAL A 179 2.51 -6.41 -8.70
CA VAL A 179 3.64 -6.18 -9.63
C VAL A 179 4.91 -5.80 -8.87
N SER A 180 4.81 -4.95 -7.85
CA SER A 180 5.93 -4.62 -6.96
C SER A 180 6.49 -5.87 -6.29
N TYR A 181 5.62 -6.75 -5.79
CA TYR A 181 6.00 -8.02 -5.18
C TYR A 181 6.64 -8.98 -6.19
N GLN A 182 6.06 -9.13 -7.39
CA GLN A 182 6.61 -9.98 -8.45
C GLN A 182 8.03 -9.54 -8.87
N THR A 183 8.25 -8.23 -9.03
CA THR A 183 9.60 -7.70 -9.34
C THR A 183 10.56 -7.90 -8.18
N ALA A 184 10.10 -7.73 -6.93
CA ALA A 184 10.91 -8.02 -5.75
C ALA A 184 11.27 -9.51 -5.65
N TYR A 185 10.32 -10.41 -5.92
CA TYR A 185 10.52 -11.85 -5.91
C TYR A 185 11.56 -12.27 -6.95
N LEU A 186 11.42 -11.78 -8.19
CA LEU A 186 12.40 -12.05 -9.25
C LEU A 186 13.79 -11.55 -8.87
N LYS A 187 13.90 -10.38 -8.26
CA LYS A 187 15.19 -9.86 -7.80
C LYS A 187 15.78 -10.70 -6.67
N ALA A 188 14.97 -11.15 -5.73
CA ALA A 188 15.42 -11.96 -4.59
C ALA A 188 15.95 -13.33 -5.06
N HIS A 189 15.24 -13.99 -5.99
CA HIS A 189 15.52 -15.38 -6.39
C HIS A 189 16.36 -15.52 -7.66
N TYR A 190 16.35 -14.52 -8.55
CA TYR A 190 17.05 -14.50 -9.84
C TYR A 190 17.76 -13.15 -10.07
N PRO A 191 18.66 -12.72 -9.17
CA PRO A 191 19.23 -11.37 -9.20
C PRO A 191 20.05 -11.06 -10.46
N VAL A 192 20.72 -12.06 -11.03
CA VAL A 192 21.55 -11.89 -12.24
C VAL A 192 20.66 -11.61 -13.44
N GLU A 193 19.64 -12.45 -13.67
CA GLU A 193 18.69 -12.32 -14.76
C GLU A 193 17.81 -11.07 -14.59
N PHE A 194 17.41 -10.77 -13.36
CA PHE A 194 16.64 -9.56 -13.04
C PHE A 194 17.42 -8.30 -13.41
N LEU A 195 18.67 -8.16 -12.95
CA LEU A 195 19.48 -6.99 -13.24
C LEU A 195 19.83 -6.91 -14.73
N ALA A 196 20.13 -8.04 -15.38
CA ALA A 196 20.34 -8.07 -16.83
C ALA A 196 19.10 -7.58 -17.59
N ALA A 197 17.91 -8.07 -17.24
CA ALA A 197 16.65 -7.64 -17.84
C ALA A 197 16.35 -6.15 -17.58
N SER A 198 16.60 -5.65 -16.36
CA SER A 198 16.46 -4.23 -16.02
C SER A 198 17.42 -3.35 -16.82
N MET A 199 18.68 -3.78 -16.98
CA MET A 199 19.67 -3.06 -17.80
C MET A 199 19.30 -3.07 -19.28
N THR A 200 18.72 -4.16 -19.80
CA THR A 200 18.21 -4.21 -21.17
C THR A 200 17.03 -3.26 -21.37
N LEU A 201 16.08 -3.21 -20.41
CA LEU A 201 14.93 -2.31 -20.45
C LEU A 201 15.37 -0.83 -20.50
N ASP A 202 16.35 -0.46 -19.68
CA ASP A 202 16.86 0.90 -19.53
C ASP A 202 18.19 1.12 -20.27
N MET A 203 18.45 0.39 -21.36
CA MET A 203 19.75 0.40 -22.06
C MET A 203 20.18 1.79 -22.57
N SER A 204 19.22 2.70 -22.80
CA SER A 204 19.50 4.09 -23.20
C SER A 204 19.69 5.06 -22.02
N ASN A 205 19.45 4.64 -20.78
CA ASN A 205 19.51 5.48 -19.59
C ASN A 205 20.78 5.17 -18.78
N THR A 206 21.83 5.95 -19.02
CA THR A 206 23.15 5.74 -18.40
C THR A 206 23.13 5.84 -16.87
N ASP A 207 22.29 6.70 -16.30
CA ASP A 207 22.19 6.87 -14.85
C ASP A 207 21.57 5.62 -14.20
N LYS A 208 20.51 5.08 -14.81
CA LYS A 208 19.92 3.80 -14.37
C LYS A 208 20.88 2.63 -14.53
N LEU A 209 21.62 2.56 -15.64
CA LEU A 209 22.64 1.53 -15.83
C LEU A 209 23.73 1.60 -14.75
N ALA A 210 24.11 2.80 -14.31
CA ALA A 210 25.06 2.97 -13.22
C ALA A 210 24.50 2.44 -11.89
N ASP A 211 23.24 2.74 -11.57
CA ASP A 211 22.55 2.23 -10.38
C ASP A 211 22.48 0.69 -10.38
N PHE A 212 22.08 0.08 -11.50
CA PHE A 212 22.02 -1.39 -11.65
C PHE A 212 23.40 -2.03 -11.53
N ARG A 213 24.43 -1.43 -12.14
CA ARG A 213 25.81 -1.93 -12.03
C ARG A 213 26.30 -1.87 -10.58
N GLN A 214 26.00 -0.80 -9.86
CA GLN A 214 26.39 -0.68 -8.45
C GLN A 214 25.67 -1.73 -7.59
N ASP A 215 24.38 -1.99 -7.85
CA ASP A 215 23.63 -3.02 -7.14
C ASP A 215 24.14 -4.44 -7.45
N ALA A 216 24.50 -4.72 -8.71
CA ALA A 216 25.15 -5.98 -9.10
C ALA A 216 26.45 -6.21 -8.32
N MET A 217 27.32 -5.20 -8.25
CA MET A 217 28.57 -5.28 -7.49
C MET A 217 28.33 -5.51 -5.99
N ARG A 218 27.31 -4.86 -5.40
CA ARG A 218 26.91 -5.08 -4.00
C ARG A 218 26.48 -6.52 -3.74
N LEU A 219 25.84 -7.15 -4.71
CA LEU A 219 25.41 -8.56 -4.67
C LEU A 219 26.53 -9.55 -5.03
N GLY A 220 27.74 -9.08 -5.35
CA GLY A 220 28.86 -9.93 -5.76
C GLY A 220 28.76 -10.45 -7.19
N ILE A 221 27.92 -9.82 -8.03
CA ILE A 221 27.74 -10.18 -9.44
C ILE A 221 28.77 -9.42 -10.28
N GLU A 222 29.55 -10.16 -11.06
CA GLU A 222 30.52 -9.57 -11.99
C GLU A 222 29.80 -8.98 -13.21
N VAL A 223 30.03 -7.69 -13.47
CA VAL A 223 29.55 -7.00 -14.67
C VAL A 223 30.71 -6.83 -15.65
N VAL A 224 30.73 -7.66 -16.68
CA VAL A 224 31.79 -7.67 -17.71
C VAL A 224 31.59 -6.57 -18.75
N ALA A 225 32.69 -6.09 -19.35
CA ALA A 225 32.65 -5.14 -20.45
C ALA A 225 32.07 -5.78 -21.73
N PRO A 226 31.44 -4.99 -22.63
CA PRO A 226 30.94 -5.51 -23.90
C PRO A 226 32.08 -6.09 -24.76
N SER A 227 31.78 -7.18 -25.46
CA SER A 227 32.73 -7.93 -26.29
C SER A 227 32.07 -8.39 -27.57
N VAL A 228 32.74 -8.17 -28.72
CA VAL A 228 32.25 -8.60 -30.04
C VAL A 228 32.14 -10.12 -30.17
N MET A 229 32.80 -10.88 -29.29
CA MET A 229 32.80 -12.36 -29.33
C MET A 229 31.71 -12.98 -28.48
N THR A 230 31.26 -12.29 -27.42
CA THR A 230 30.41 -12.88 -26.37
C THR A 230 29.16 -12.08 -26.06
N SER A 231 29.06 -10.81 -26.47
CA SER A 231 27.86 -10.00 -26.29
C SER A 231 26.85 -10.23 -27.41
N PHE A 232 25.57 -10.32 -27.04
CA PHE A 232 24.44 -10.45 -27.96
C PHE A 232 23.54 -9.21 -27.88
N ARG A 233 22.76 -8.97 -28.94
CA ARG A 233 21.71 -7.95 -28.97
C ARG A 233 20.35 -8.59 -28.74
#